data_AF-A0A3C1FSF3-F1
#
_entry.id   AF-A0A3C1FSF3-F1
#
_cell.length_a   1.000
_cell.length_b   1.000
_cell.length_c   1.000
_cell.angle_alpha   90.00
_cell.angle_beta   90.00
_cell.angle_gamma   90.00
#
_symmetry.space_group_name_H-M   'P 1'
#
loop_
_entity.id
_entity.type
_entity.pdbx_description
1 polymer ?
#
loop_
_entity_poly.entity_id
_entity_poly.type
_entity_poly.pdbx_seq_one_letter_code
_entity_poly.pdbx_strand_id
1 'polypeptide(L)' 'MGKFIRVDMTSKEVKIGECPEKYAGLAGRGLTSNFVADEVKPTCHPLGKNNKLIFAPGFLTGTSAADSGRLSCG' A
#
# COMPACT_ATOMS: atom_id res chain seq x y z
N MET A 1 -2.69 -11.19 -10.21
CA MET A 1 -1.59 -10.83 -9.29
C MET A 1 -2.14 -9.80 -8.32
N GLY A 2 -2.42 -10.20 -7.08
CA GLY A 2 -3.12 -9.36 -6.10
C GLY A 2 -2.85 -9.86 -4.70
N LYS A 3 -1.56 -9.96 -4.32
CA LYS A 3 -1.16 -10.31 -2.96
C LYS A 3 -0.68 -9.06 -2.26
N PHE A 4 -1.10 -8.87 -1.02
CA PHE A 4 -0.62 -7.81 -0.14
C PHE A 4 0.33 -8.37 0.90
N ILE A 5 1.40 -7.63 1.14
CA ILE A 5 2.38 -7.93 2.17
C ILE A 5 2.20 -6.89 3.27
N ARG A 6 1.83 -7.33 4.47
CA ARG A 6 1.72 -6.50 5.66
C ARG A 6 2.84 -6.84 6.61
N VAL A 7 3.62 -5.83 6.99
CA VAL A 7 4.74 -5.95 7.91
C VAL A 7 4.42 -5.14 9.15
N ASP A 8 4.39 -5.79 10.30
CA ASP A 8 4.32 -5.10 11.59
C ASP A 8 5.74 -4.98 12.14
N MET A 9 6.26 -3.76 12.21
CA MET A 9 7.62 -3.50 12.67
C MET A 9 7.80 -3.66 14.20
N THR A 10 6.70 -3.71 14.96
CA THR A 10 6.74 -3.93 16.41
C THR A 10 6.96 -5.40 16.71
N SER A 11 6.14 -6.28 16.12
CA SER A 11 6.21 -7.73 16.30
C SER A 11 7.18 -8.43 15.33
N LYS A 12 7.60 -7.75 14.26
CA LYS A 12 8.39 -8.28 13.13
C LYS A 12 7.66 -9.38 12.35
N GLU A 13 6.34 -9.44 12.47
CA GLU A 13 5.51 -10.38 11.71
C GLU A 13 5.31 -9.91 10.27
N VAL A 14 5.34 -10.87 9.34
CA VAL A 14 5.00 -10.66 7.93
C VAL A 14 3.79 -11.50 7.59
N LYS A 15 2.75 -10.86 7.08
CA LYS A 15 1.52 -11.51 6.62
C LYS A 15 1.35 -11.26 5.13
N ILE A 16 1.27 -12.34 4.37
CA ILE A 16 0.98 -12.30 2.94
C ILE A 16 -0.45 -12.77 2.75
N GLY A 17 -1.31 -11.89 2.25
CA GLY A 17 -2.73 -12.17 2.02
C GLY A 17 -3.15 -11.81 0.62
N GLU A 18 -4.37 -12.19 0.25
CA GLU A 18 -4.99 -11.73 -0.98
C GLU A 18 -5.40 -10.26 -0.87
N CYS A 19 -5.57 -9.61 -2.02
CA CYS A 19 -6.09 -8.26 -2.12
C CYS A 19 -7.54 -8.26 -1.63
N PRO A 20 -7.88 -7.48 -0.59
CA PRO A 20 -9.26 -7.29 -0.18
C PRO A 20 -10.11 -6.75 -1.34
N GLU A 21 -11.34 -7.27 -1.49
CA GLU A 21 -12.25 -6.92 -2.59
C GLU A 21 -12.49 -5.40 -2.70
N LYS A 22 -12.56 -4.68 -1.57
CA LYS A 22 -12.72 -3.21 -1.55
C LYS A 22 -11.60 -2.44 -2.26
N TYR A 23 -10.44 -3.05 -2.44
CA TYR A 23 -9.29 -2.45 -3.13
C TYR A 23 -9.09 -3.03 -4.53
N ALA A 24 -10.00 -3.91 -4.99
CA ALA A 24 -9.97 -4.44 -6.33
C ALA A 24 -10.08 -3.28 -7.34
N GLY A 25 -9.25 -3.31 -8.38
CA GLY A 25 -9.22 -2.24 -9.38
C GLY A 25 -8.45 -0.97 -8.96
N LEU A 26 -7.84 -0.94 -7.77
CA LEU A 26 -6.93 0.13 -7.36
C LEU A 26 -5.45 -0.29 -7.47
N ALA A 27 -4.60 0.67 -7.83
CA ALA A 27 -3.13 0.54 -7.83
C ALA A 27 -2.49 1.91 -7.59
N GLY A 28 -1.16 1.94 -7.40
CA GLY A 28 -0.39 3.17 -7.25
C GLY A 28 -0.97 4.12 -6.19
N ARG A 29 -1.02 5.41 -6.51
CA ARG A 29 -1.53 6.47 -5.62
C ARG A 29 -2.98 6.25 -5.18
N GLY A 30 -3.82 5.76 -6.09
CA GLY A 30 -5.21 5.46 -5.77
C GLY A 30 -5.29 4.45 -4.62
N LEU A 31 -4.45 3.42 -4.66
CA LEU A 31 -4.38 2.43 -3.59
C LEU A 31 -3.81 3.01 -2.29
N THR A 32 -2.68 3.74 -2.34
CA THR A 32 -2.06 4.29 -1.12
C THR A 32 -2.99 5.26 -0.40
N SER A 33 -3.67 6.17 -1.12
CA SER A 33 -4.57 7.14 -0.52
C SER A 33 -5.78 6.49 0.15
N ASN A 34 -6.36 5.45 -0.45
CA ASN A 34 -7.46 4.70 0.18
C ASN A 34 -6.99 3.98 1.45
N PHE A 35 -5.79 3.38 1.44
CA PHE A 35 -5.22 2.77 2.63
C PHE A 35 -5.01 3.77 3.77
N VAL A 36 -4.48 4.95 3.48
CA VAL A 36 -4.28 6.00 4.50
C VAL A 36 -5.64 6.42 5.07
N ALA A 37 -6.63 6.69 4.23
CA ALA A 37 -7.97 7.08 4.66
C ALA A 37 -8.65 6.01 5.53
N ASP A 38 -8.50 4.74 5.17
CA ASP A 38 -9.16 3.63 5.86
C ASP A 38 -8.45 3.21 7.16
N GLU A 39 -7.12 3.30 7.20
CA GLU A 39 -6.33 2.57 8.18
C GLU A 39 -5.40 3.43 9.06
N VAL A 40 -5.21 4.71 8.74
CA VAL A 40 -4.38 5.63 9.52
C VAL A 40 -5.27 6.55 10.35
N LYS A 41 -4.98 6.67 11.64
CA LYS A 41 -5.71 7.59 12.51
C LYS A 41 -5.41 9.03 12.07
N PRO A 42 -6.41 9.84 11.67
CA PRO A 42 -6.17 11.15 11.05
C PRO A 42 -5.54 12.17 12.01
N THR A 43 -5.70 11.97 13.33
CA THR A 43 -5.12 12.83 14.36
C THR A 43 -3.80 12.29 14.92
N CYS A 44 -3.21 11.25 14.32
CA CYS A 44 -1.95 10.69 14.81
C CYS A 44 -0.76 11.59 14.47
N HIS A 45 0.30 11.48 15.26
CA HIS A 45 1.57 12.09 14.91
C HIS A 45 2.13 11.39 13.66
N PRO A 46 2.57 12.10 12.60
CA PRO A 46 3.02 11.48 11.36
C PRO A 46 4.20 10.51 11.51
N LEU A 47 5.05 10.73 12.52
CA LEU A 47 6.16 9.83 12.86
C LEU A 47 5.85 8.87 14.03
N GLY A 48 4.57 8.80 14.45
CA GLY A 48 4.14 7.96 15.57
C GLY A 48 3.71 6.56 15.14
N LYS A 49 3.60 5.66 16.12
CA LYS A 49 3.26 4.23 15.93
C LYS A 49 1.91 3.93 15.27
N ASN A 50 1.03 4.92 15.17
CA ASN A 50 -0.30 4.76 14.56
C ASN A 50 -0.30 5.15 13.07
N ASN A 51 0.83 5.65 12.54
CA ASN A 51 0.98 5.88 11.11
C ASN A 51 1.37 4.57 10.40
N LYS A 52 1.10 4.51 9.09
CA LYS A 52 1.46 3.40 8.20
C LYS A 52 2.23 3.95 7.01
N LEU A 53 3.18 3.16 6.50
CA LEU A 53 3.88 3.43 5.25
C LEU A 53 3.46 2.39 4.22
N ILE A 54 2.92 2.84 3.10
CA ILE A 54 2.33 1.98 2.07
C ILE A 54 3.10 2.17 0.76
N PHE A 55 3.60 1.06 0.22
CA PHE A 55 4.22 0.99 -1.10
C PHE A 55 3.26 0.31 -2.07
N ALA A 56 2.87 1.01 -3.13
CA ALA A 56 1.96 0.48 -4.14
C ALA A 56 2.53 0.71 -5.55
N PRO A 57 2.86 -0.36 -6.30
CA PRO A 57 3.14 -0.25 -7.72
C PRO A 57 1.87 0.12 -8.51
N GLY A 58 2.04 0.70 -9.69
CA GLY A 58 0.95 0.92 -10.64
C GLY A 58 0.56 -0.37 -11.38
N PHE A 59 -0.56 -0.36 -12.09
CA PHE A 59 -1.03 -1.53 -12.85
C PHE A 59 -0.05 -2.01 -13.93
N LEU A 60 0.67 -1.07 -14.54
CA LEU A 60 1.62 -1.37 -15.60
C LEU A 60 3.04 -1.60 -15.07
N THR A 61 3.27 -1.44 -13.77
CA THR A 61 4.60 -1.57 -13.20
C THR A 61 5.12 -2.99 -13.32
N GLY A 62 6.34 -3.13 -13.84
CA GLY A 62 6.95 -4.43 -14.14
C GLY A 62 6.59 -4.99 -15.52
N THR A 63 5.83 -4.24 -16.34
CA THR A 63 5.61 -4.58 -17.76
C THR A 63 6.64 -3.90 -18.66
N SER A 64 6.60 -4.17 -19.96
CA SER A 64 7.43 -3.52 -20.98
C SER A 64 6.89 -2.17 -21.46
N ALA A 65 5.76 -1.69 -20.91
CA ALA A 65 5.22 -0.39 -21.27
C ALA A 65 6.22 0.72 -20.91
N ALA A 66 6.44 1.66 -21.83
CA ALA A 66 7.34 2.78 -21.61
C ALA A 66 6.91 3.60 -20.38
N ASP A 67 7.90 4.00 -19.57
CA ASP A 67 7.73 4.78 -18.33
C ASP A 67 6.80 4.15 -17.26
N SER A 68 6.63 2.82 -17.28
CA SER A 68 5.73 2.13 -16.34
C SER A 68 6.36 1.76 -14.99
N GLY A 69 7.66 2.00 -14.78
CA GLY A 69 8.44 1.59 -13.59
C GLY A 69 8.21 2.42 -12.32
N ARG A 70 7.09 3.13 -12.20
CA ARG A 70 6.82 4.05 -11.08
C ARG A 70 6.31 3.32 -9.83
N LEU A 71 6.71 3.81 -8.66
CA LEU A 71 6.23 3.35 -7.35
C LEU A 71 5.57 4.51 -6.61
N SER A 72 4.40 4.28 -6.01
CA SER A 72 3.77 5.23 -5.10
C SER A 72 4.08 4.86 -3.65
N CYS A 73 4.45 5.85 -2.86
CA CYS A 73 4.67 5.73 -1.42
C CYS A 73 3.73 6.72 -0.73
N GLY A 74 2.89 6.22 0.18
CA GLY A 74 1.91 7.03 0.91
C GLY A 74 1.79 6.60 2.35
#